data_AF-A0A7Y5D9L9-F1
#
_entry.id   AF-A0A7Y5D9L9-F1
#
_cell.length_a   1.000
_cell.length_b   1.000
_cell.length_c   1.000
_cell.angle_alpha   90.00
_cell.angle_beta   90.00
_cell.angle_gamma   90.00
#
_symmetry.space_group_name_H-M   'P 1'
#
loop_
_entity.id
_entity.type
_entity.pdbx_description
1 polymer ?
#
loop_
_entity_poly.entity_id
_entity_poly.type
_entity_poly.pdbx_seq_one_letter_code
_entity_poly.pdbx_strand_id
1 'polypeptide(L)'
;MKNFLITIVAVAAMFAAQAQGNHVFSGGEAVNFGALDLATPAIPLSTWSTVRAATPGYFGTAIGATYSSASDAFNVNGYVKKYGNEAFTFPVGSGTDLRTLSISAPGTVTDAYAVAWILGNPTTTPDVTNSDALHNTAAVAGSIKRVMPVGQWDWQAINGAGAGLTVTTSMPDLTTFAPKGHLRLVGWDNATGKWIDLSGVANATDAIENSTIAGNMVAGIDAISIGSIALGFPDLTPSSKMANASFTASAGTTRDLVVEVNEILGNITDATSKVIQIRVSKSSSFNYTYNPATTSVNVPLPTVVQNPLWDLVSNTSTAMTFQLKAGNEIAGLAKSSFSISLQVNTAAAPSALNINIGVISLSGAEVVDTNNQVVRVISIQ
;
A
#
# COMPACT_ATOMS: atom_id res chain seq x y z
N MET A 1 -25.98 -42.77 59.87
CA MET A 1 -26.85 -42.08 58.90
C MET A 1 -27.34 -40.78 59.51
N LYS A 2 -26.61 -39.68 59.24
CA LYS A 2 -27.06 -38.30 59.46
C LYS A 2 -26.54 -37.50 58.27
N ASN A 3 -27.45 -36.80 57.64
CA ASN A 3 -27.37 -36.32 56.26
C ASN A 3 -26.30 -35.25 56.05
N PHE A 4 -25.53 -35.46 54.99
CA PHE A 4 -24.73 -34.46 54.29
C PHE A 4 -25.69 -33.48 53.63
N LEU A 5 -25.64 -32.20 54.00
CA LEU A 5 -26.31 -31.13 53.26
C LEU A 5 -25.21 -30.34 52.53
N ILE A 6 -25.02 -30.69 51.26
CA ILE A 6 -24.20 -29.94 50.32
C ILE A 6 -25.02 -28.72 49.91
N THR A 7 -24.59 -27.54 50.34
CA THR A 7 -25.13 -26.27 49.86
C THR A 7 -24.51 -25.97 48.48
N ILE A 8 -25.12 -26.47 47.41
CA ILE A 8 -24.96 -25.91 46.06
C ILE A 8 -25.90 -24.70 46.00
N VAL A 9 -25.36 -23.48 46.12
CA VAL A 9 -26.09 -22.27 45.69
C VAL A 9 -25.90 -22.17 44.19
N ALA A 10 -26.98 -22.44 43.46
CA ALA A 10 -27.09 -22.33 42.02
C ALA A 10 -26.83 -20.89 41.55
N VAL A 11 -25.75 -20.69 40.80
CA VAL A 11 -25.62 -19.58 39.85
C VAL A 11 -26.35 -20.01 38.58
N ALA A 12 -27.66 -19.81 38.54
CA ALA A 12 -28.47 -20.00 37.34
C ALA A 12 -29.76 -19.17 37.43
N ALA A 13 -29.62 -17.86 37.18
CA ALA A 13 -30.70 -17.07 36.65
C ALA A 13 -30.29 -16.62 35.24
N MET A 14 -30.51 -17.50 34.27
CA MET A 14 -30.60 -17.13 32.86
C MET A 14 -31.85 -16.26 32.70
N PHE A 15 -31.68 -14.95 32.84
CA PHE A 15 -32.49 -14.02 32.07
C PHE A 15 -31.77 -13.81 30.74
N ALA A 16 -32.29 -14.43 29.68
CA ALA A 16 -32.20 -13.87 28.34
C ALA A 16 -33.04 -12.58 28.34
N ALA A 17 -32.48 -11.52 28.92
CA ALA A 17 -32.99 -10.16 28.79
C ALA A 17 -31.92 -9.38 28.04
N GLN A 18 -32.12 -9.24 26.74
CA GLN A 18 -31.40 -8.32 25.89
C GLN A 18 -31.68 -6.89 26.39
N ALA A 19 -30.89 -6.46 27.35
CA ALA A 19 -30.69 -5.05 27.67
C ALA A 19 -29.19 -4.80 27.80
N GLN A 20 -28.43 -5.30 26.83
CA GLN A 20 -27.07 -4.80 26.61
C GLN A 20 -27.24 -3.42 25.96
N GLY A 21 -26.94 -2.37 26.70
CA GLY A 21 -26.84 -1.05 26.09
C GLY A 21 -25.81 -1.11 24.96
N ASN A 22 -26.04 -0.38 23.87
CA ASN A 22 -25.10 -0.33 22.73
C ASN A 22 -23.85 0.53 23.05
N HIS A 23 -23.59 0.77 24.34
CA HIS A 23 -22.46 1.54 24.84
C HIS A 23 -21.87 0.86 26.07
N VAL A 24 -20.56 0.61 26.06
CA VAL A 24 -19.81 0.10 27.23
C VAL A 24 -18.93 1.20 27.80
N PHE A 25 -19.15 1.54 29.07
CA PHE A 25 -18.40 2.57 29.79
C PHE A 25 -16.96 2.12 30.11
N SER A 26 -16.11 3.08 30.50
CA SER A 26 -14.70 2.84 30.88
C SER A 26 -14.57 1.77 31.98
N GLY A 27 -13.72 0.77 31.77
CA GLY A 27 -13.53 -0.37 32.67
C GLY A 27 -14.69 -1.39 32.71
N GLY A 28 -15.76 -1.15 31.93
CA GLY A 28 -16.87 -2.07 31.79
C GLY A 28 -16.63 -3.15 30.73
N GLU A 29 -17.39 -4.24 30.83
CA GLU A 29 -17.43 -5.28 29.80
C GLU A 29 -18.86 -5.82 29.62
N ALA A 30 -19.31 -5.88 28.38
CA ALA A 30 -20.55 -6.55 27.99
C ALA A 30 -20.21 -7.81 27.18
N VAL A 31 -20.48 -8.99 27.74
CA VAL A 31 -20.09 -10.27 27.11
C VAL A 31 -21.24 -10.84 26.29
N ASN A 32 -20.96 -11.17 25.03
CA ASN A 32 -21.80 -11.95 24.15
C ASN A 32 -21.45 -13.45 24.24
N PHE A 33 -22.47 -14.29 24.43
CA PHE A 33 -22.36 -15.75 24.52
C PHE A 33 -22.96 -16.49 23.33
N GLY A 34 -23.49 -15.78 22.33
CA GLY A 34 -24.14 -16.38 21.16
C GLY A 34 -23.98 -15.53 19.89
N ALA A 35 -24.91 -15.67 18.97
CA ALA A 35 -24.94 -14.83 17.77
C ALA A 35 -25.51 -13.45 18.10
N LEU A 36 -24.78 -12.40 17.72
CA LEU A 36 -25.22 -11.00 17.85
C LEU A 36 -25.26 -10.34 16.47
N ASP A 37 -26.41 -9.82 16.10
CA ASP A 37 -26.60 -9.10 14.84
C ASP A 37 -26.42 -7.59 15.05
N LEU A 38 -25.41 -7.00 14.39
CA LEU A 38 -25.09 -5.58 14.56
C LEU A 38 -26.14 -4.66 13.94
N ALA A 39 -26.96 -5.16 13.00
CA ALA A 39 -28.02 -4.40 12.34
C ALA A 39 -29.28 -4.24 13.20
N THR A 40 -29.38 -4.94 14.33
CA THR A 40 -30.52 -4.89 15.25
C THR A 40 -30.09 -4.37 16.63
N PRO A 41 -29.66 -3.09 16.73
CA PRO A 41 -29.26 -2.51 18.00
C PRO A 41 -30.39 -2.60 19.04
N ALA A 42 -30.05 -2.93 20.29
CA ALA A 42 -31.03 -3.06 21.37
C ALA A 42 -31.81 -1.76 21.64
N ILE A 43 -31.24 -0.61 21.26
CA ILE A 43 -31.89 0.69 21.22
C ILE A 43 -31.80 1.24 19.79
N PRO A 44 -32.92 1.41 19.07
CA PRO A 44 -32.92 2.02 17.75
C PRO A 44 -32.35 3.44 17.86
N LEU A 45 -31.33 3.75 17.05
CA LEU A 45 -30.55 5.01 16.97
C LEU A 45 -29.19 5.07 17.71
N SER A 46 -28.64 3.97 18.22
CA SER A 46 -27.29 3.99 18.83
C SER A 46 -26.28 3.13 18.08
N THR A 47 -25.15 3.75 17.72
CA THR A 47 -23.92 3.07 17.28
C THR A 47 -23.41 2.18 18.40
N TRP A 48 -23.02 0.94 18.06
CA TRP A 48 -22.29 0.08 18.98
C TRP A 48 -20.97 0.77 19.32
N SER A 49 -20.78 1.13 20.58
CA SER A 49 -19.62 1.92 21.00
C SER A 49 -19.05 1.48 22.33
N THR A 50 -17.78 1.75 22.53
CA THR A 50 -17.17 1.66 23.86
C THR A 50 -16.36 2.90 24.16
N VAL A 51 -16.20 3.24 25.44
CA VAL A 51 -15.30 4.33 25.84
C VAL A 51 -13.86 3.91 25.54
N ARG A 52 -13.14 4.79 24.83
CA ARG A 52 -11.70 4.69 24.59
C ARG A 52 -10.98 5.51 25.67
N ALA A 53 -10.46 4.81 26.67
CA ALA A 53 -9.72 5.38 27.79
C ALA A 53 -8.58 4.44 28.16
N ALA A 54 -7.68 4.84 29.06
CA ALA A 54 -6.60 3.99 29.58
C ALA A 54 -7.10 2.64 30.12
N THR A 55 -8.36 2.60 30.59
CA THR A 55 -9.07 1.35 30.91
C THR A 55 -10.34 1.32 30.05
N PRO A 56 -10.29 0.82 28.81
CA PRO A 56 -11.41 0.96 27.89
C PRO A 56 -12.60 0.08 28.30
N GLY A 57 -13.76 0.36 27.72
CA GLY A 57 -14.89 -0.56 27.74
C GLY A 57 -14.74 -1.62 26.65
N TYR A 58 -15.22 -2.85 26.89
CA TYR A 58 -15.16 -3.94 25.92
C TYR A 58 -16.52 -4.55 25.61
N PHE A 59 -16.78 -4.83 24.33
CA PHE A 59 -17.69 -5.91 23.96
C PHE A 59 -16.92 -7.24 23.95
N GLY A 60 -17.09 -8.04 24.99
CA GLY A 60 -16.47 -9.35 25.13
C GLY A 60 -17.19 -10.41 24.29
N THR A 61 -16.45 -11.34 23.70
CA THR A 61 -16.98 -12.40 22.85
C THR A 61 -16.48 -13.74 23.37
N ALA A 62 -17.40 -14.56 23.88
CA ALA A 62 -17.08 -15.89 24.36
C ALA A 62 -16.75 -16.86 23.21
N ILE A 63 -16.24 -18.04 23.57
CA ILE A 63 -16.06 -19.16 22.64
C ILE A 63 -17.42 -19.52 22.02
N GLY A 64 -17.44 -19.70 20.70
CA GLY A 64 -18.64 -20.00 19.91
C GLY A 64 -19.58 -18.81 19.64
N ALA A 65 -19.32 -17.64 20.22
CA ALA A 65 -20.10 -16.43 19.96
C ALA A 65 -19.66 -15.74 18.65
N THR A 66 -20.61 -15.15 17.94
CA THR A 66 -20.38 -14.56 16.60
C THR A 66 -21.05 -13.21 16.45
N TYR A 67 -20.55 -12.41 15.50
CA TYR A 67 -21.21 -11.20 15.01
C TYR A 67 -21.68 -11.39 13.58
N SER A 68 -22.84 -10.84 13.23
CA SER A 68 -23.35 -10.78 11.86
C SER A 68 -23.67 -9.35 11.42
N SER A 69 -23.86 -9.18 10.11
CA SER A 69 -24.27 -7.91 9.47
C SER A 69 -23.31 -6.74 9.68
N ALA A 70 -22.03 -7.01 9.95
CA ALA A 70 -21.01 -5.98 10.02
C ALA A 70 -20.91 -5.24 8.68
N SER A 71 -20.96 -3.91 8.73
CA SER A 71 -20.89 -3.01 7.57
C SER A 71 -20.46 -1.61 8.01
N ASP A 72 -20.29 -0.69 7.06
CA ASP A 72 -19.97 0.72 7.36
C ASP A 72 -21.07 1.37 8.22
N ALA A 73 -22.33 0.95 8.03
CA ALA A 73 -23.46 1.38 8.85
C ALA A 73 -23.53 0.67 10.21
N PHE A 74 -22.96 -0.54 10.32
CA PHE A 74 -23.09 -1.41 11.49
C PHE A 74 -21.72 -1.98 11.89
N ASN A 75 -20.98 -1.24 12.70
CA ASN A 75 -19.69 -1.67 13.27
C ASN A 75 -19.56 -1.20 14.71
N VAL A 76 -18.61 -1.79 15.44
CA VAL A 76 -18.28 -1.38 16.79
C VAL A 76 -17.27 -0.23 16.74
N ASN A 77 -17.72 0.98 17.10
CA ASN A 77 -16.85 2.12 17.37
C ASN A 77 -16.25 2.02 18.77
N GLY A 78 -15.20 1.22 18.90
CA GLY A 78 -14.55 0.92 20.17
C GLY A 78 -13.95 -0.48 20.15
N TYR A 79 -13.81 -1.07 21.32
CA TYR A 79 -13.14 -2.36 21.48
C TYR A 79 -14.09 -3.53 21.43
N VAL A 80 -13.72 -4.52 20.63
CA VAL A 80 -14.22 -5.89 20.72
C VAL A 80 -13.11 -6.77 21.27
N LYS A 81 -13.42 -7.58 22.27
CA LYS A 81 -12.49 -8.53 22.91
C LYS A 81 -12.94 -9.96 22.63
N LYS A 82 -12.06 -10.82 22.12
CA LYS A 82 -12.30 -12.25 21.90
C LYS A 82 -11.59 -13.08 22.95
N TYR A 83 -12.30 -14.04 23.54
CA TYR A 83 -11.74 -15.07 24.39
C TYR A 83 -11.62 -16.41 23.66
N GLY A 84 -10.52 -17.11 23.93
CA GLY A 84 -10.34 -18.52 23.56
C GLY A 84 -9.66 -18.76 22.23
N ASN A 85 -9.61 -20.04 21.87
CA ASN A 85 -8.77 -20.60 20.81
C ASN A 85 -9.52 -20.83 19.49
N GLU A 86 -10.35 -19.87 19.09
CA GLU A 86 -11.06 -19.92 17.82
C GLU A 86 -10.65 -18.74 16.94
N ALA A 87 -10.60 -18.97 15.64
CA ALA A 87 -10.46 -17.89 14.68
C ALA A 87 -11.63 -16.92 14.83
N PHE A 88 -11.37 -15.63 14.62
CA PHE A 88 -12.36 -14.60 14.88
C PHE A 88 -12.14 -13.37 14.01
N THR A 89 -13.23 -12.72 13.62
CA THR A 89 -13.22 -11.44 12.90
C THR A 89 -13.84 -10.37 13.80
N PHE A 90 -13.04 -9.38 14.17
CA PHE A 90 -13.42 -8.21 14.94
C PHE A 90 -14.20 -7.23 14.02
N PRO A 91 -15.49 -6.97 14.26
CA PRO A 91 -16.31 -6.08 13.43
C PRO A 91 -16.19 -4.61 13.88
N VAL A 92 -14.95 -4.14 14.01
CA VAL A 92 -14.65 -2.80 14.54
C VAL A 92 -14.63 -1.76 13.44
N GLY A 93 -14.75 -0.49 13.81
CA GLY A 93 -14.73 0.62 12.87
C GLY A 93 -14.70 1.99 13.56
N SER A 94 -15.03 3.02 12.80
CA SER A 94 -15.14 4.41 13.30
C SER A 94 -16.57 4.80 13.71
N GLY A 95 -17.54 3.89 13.55
CA GLY A 95 -18.98 4.17 13.64
C GLY A 95 -19.61 4.57 12.31
N THR A 96 -18.81 4.88 11.28
CA THR A 96 -19.30 5.18 9.92
C THR A 96 -18.58 4.37 8.83
N ASP A 97 -17.58 3.60 9.21
CA ASP A 97 -16.68 2.92 8.29
C ASP A 97 -16.12 1.65 8.97
N LEU A 98 -16.27 0.50 8.33
CA LEU A 98 -15.87 -0.79 8.87
C LEU A 98 -14.39 -1.07 8.58
N ARG A 99 -13.65 -1.46 9.61
CA ARG A 99 -12.23 -1.82 9.53
C ARG A 99 -11.98 -3.11 10.26
N THR A 100 -12.37 -4.22 9.63
CA THR A 100 -12.24 -5.55 10.23
C THR A 100 -10.78 -5.94 10.44
N LEU A 101 -10.55 -6.71 11.49
CA LEU A 101 -9.34 -7.47 11.71
C LEU A 101 -9.76 -8.90 11.99
N SER A 102 -9.12 -9.89 11.38
CA SER A 102 -9.32 -11.30 11.64
C SER A 102 -8.06 -11.91 12.23
N ILE A 103 -8.22 -12.82 13.18
CA ILE A 103 -7.13 -13.63 13.75
C ILE A 103 -7.37 -15.10 13.42
N SER A 104 -6.28 -15.85 13.21
CA SER A 104 -6.28 -17.30 13.32
C SER A 104 -6.64 -17.72 14.75
N ALA A 105 -7.00 -19.00 14.93
CA ALA A 105 -7.23 -19.56 16.26
C ALA A 105 -5.99 -19.39 17.16
N PRO A 106 -6.12 -18.76 18.35
CA PRO A 106 -5.07 -18.78 19.36
C PRO A 106 -4.71 -20.20 19.81
N GLY A 107 -3.52 -20.35 20.40
CA GLY A 107 -3.03 -21.65 20.85
C GLY A 107 -3.74 -22.15 22.12
N THR A 108 -4.21 -21.24 22.97
CA THR A 108 -4.76 -21.58 24.29
C THR A 108 -6.20 -21.09 24.46
N VAL A 109 -7.04 -21.89 25.11
CA VAL A 109 -8.44 -21.52 25.43
C VAL A 109 -8.57 -20.32 26.38
N THR A 110 -7.49 -19.95 27.06
CA THR A 110 -7.44 -18.80 27.96
C THR A 110 -6.96 -17.53 27.30
N ASP A 111 -6.43 -17.61 26.06
CA ASP A 111 -5.93 -16.45 25.35
C ASP A 111 -7.07 -15.46 25.09
N ALA A 112 -6.76 -14.16 25.16
CA ALA A 112 -7.72 -13.10 24.94
C ALA A 112 -7.06 -11.91 24.25
N TYR A 113 -7.72 -11.40 23.22
CA TYR A 113 -7.24 -10.28 22.42
C TYR A 113 -8.36 -9.27 22.22
N ALA A 114 -8.03 -7.98 22.31
CA ALA A 114 -8.97 -6.92 22.02
C ALA A 114 -8.44 -6.01 20.92
N VAL A 115 -9.34 -5.52 20.08
CA VAL A 115 -9.02 -4.69 18.93
C VAL A 115 -10.00 -3.53 18.86
N ALA A 116 -9.50 -2.36 18.45
CA ALA A 116 -10.32 -1.25 18.01
C ALA A 116 -9.65 -0.55 16.81
N TRP A 117 -10.46 0.02 15.91
CA TRP A 117 -9.93 0.90 14.87
C TRP A 117 -9.76 2.32 15.41
N ILE A 118 -8.58 2.91 15.27
CA ILE A 118 -8.29 4.31 15.57
C ILE A 118 -8.16 5.07 14.24
N LEU A 119 -9.12 5.94 13.97
CA LEU A 119 -9.12 6.79 12.78
C LEU A 119 -8.18 7.99 12.98
N GLY A 120 -7.34 8.29 11.99
CA GLY A 120 -6.43 9.44 11.98
C GLY A 120 -4.97 9.04 11.88
N ASN A 121 -4.09 10.03 11.75
CA ASN A 121 -2.66 9.77 11.54
C ASN A 121 -2.02 9.24 12.84
N PRO A 122 -1.44 8.02 12.85
CA PRO A 122 -0.79 7.45 14.04
C PRO A 122 0.32 8.32 14.66
N THR A 123 0.90 9.25 13.89
CA THR A 123 1.91 10.21 14.37
C THR A 123 1.32 11.29 15.26
N THR A 124 0.02 11.60 15.13
CA THR A 124 -0.64 12.72 15.82
C THR A 124 -1.90 12.30 16.58
N THR A 125 -2.45 11.13 16.29
CA THR A 125 -3.62 10.57 16.95
C THR A 125 -3.15 9.63 18.05
N PRO A 126 -3.37 9.96 19.34
CA PRO A 126 -2.91 9.15 20.46
C PRO A 126 -3.69 7.83 20.57
N ASP A 127 -2.97 6.78 20.95
CA ASP A 127 -3.56 5.56 21.49
C ASP A 127 -3.76 5.72 23.00
N VAL A 128 -5.01 6.00 23.39
CA VAL A 128 -5.37 6.30 24.78
C VAL A 128 -5.16 5.08 25.71
N THR A 129 -5.15 3.85 25.17
CA THR A 129 -4.93 2.66 25.98
C THR A 129 -3.46 2.40 26.27
N ASN A 130 -2.58 2.97 25.46
CA ASN A 130 -1.13 2.94 25.64
C ASN A 130 -0.60 4.27 26.22
N SER A 131 -1.31 4.85 27.18
CA SER A 131 -0.93 6.12 27.83
C SER A 131 -0.73 7.28 26.85
N ASP A 132 -1.63 7.40 25.88
CA ASP A 132 -1.57 8.40 24.80
C ASP A 132 -0.31 8.29 23.93
N ALA A 133 0.23 7.08 23.77
CA ALA A 133 1.36 6.84 22.88
C ALA A 133 1.05 7.25 21.44
N LEU A 134 2.08 7.74 20.75
CA LEU A 134 2.05 8.06 19.33
C LEU A 134 2.94 7.08 18.59
N HIS A 135 2.46 6.60 17.45
CA HIS A 135 3.17 5.64 16.60
C HIS A 135 3.64 6.35 15.33
N ASN A 136 4.77 7.05 15.42
CA ASN A 136 5.30 7.86 14.32
C ASN A 136 5.42 7.04 13.02
N THR A 137 4.71 7.44 11.96
CA THR A 137 4.61 6.68 10.70
C THR A 137 5.91 6.66 9.89
N ALA A 138 6.90 7.47 10.28
CA ALA A 138 8.25 7.45 9.74
C ALA A 138 9.24 6.62 10.57
N ALA A 139 8.86 6.19 11.79
CA ALA A 139 9.68 5.32 12.62
C ALA A 139 9.50 3.87 12.16
N VAL A 140 10.28 3.48 11.15
CA VAL A 140 10.15 2.18 10.46
C VAL A 140 11.43 1.35 10.58
N ALA A 141 11.31 0.04 10.39
CA ALA A 141 12.44 -0.89 10.38
C ALA A 141 12.44 -1.79 9.12
N GLY A 142 13.61 -2.33 8.80
CA GLY A 142 13.77 -3.28 7.69
C GLY A 142 13.47 -2.65 6.31
N SER A 143 12.60 -3.31 5.56
CA SER A 143 12.18 -2.93 4.20
C SER A 143 11.15 -1.80 4.18
N ILE A 144 10.43 -1.57 5.28
CA ILE A 144 9.36 -0.56 5.36
C ILE A 144 9.96 0.84 5.24
N LYS A 145 9.32 1.70 4.46
CA LYS A 145 9.72 3.09 4.21
C LYS A 145 8.77 4.11 4.82
N ARG A 146 7.49 3.74 4.97
CA ARG A 146 6.45 4.57 5.58
C ARG A 146 5.23 3.75 5.95
N VAL A 147 4.37 4.32 6.78
CA VAL A 147 3.07 3.78 7.19
C VAL A 147 1.95 4.73 6.80
N MET A 148 0.77 4.18 6.48
CA MET A 148 -0.38 4.97 6.05
C MET A 148 -0.81 5.98 7.14
N PRO A 149 -1.12 7.23 6.78
CA PRO A 149 -1.47 8.28 7.75
C PRO A 149 -2.99 8.34 8.05
N VAL A 150 -3.75 7.28 7.76
CA VAL A 150 -5.21 7.30 7.83
C VAL A 150 -5.79 6.56 9.03
N GLY A 151 -5.02 5.66 9.65
CA GLY A 151 -5.45 4.98 10.85
C GLY A 151 -4.58 3.78 11.23
N GLN A 152 -4.96 3.15 12.32
CA GLN A 152 -4.34 1.95 12.85
C GLN A 152 -5.38 1.13 13.63
N TRP A 153 -5.17 -0.17 13.70
CA TRP A 153 -5.83 -1.00 14.70
C TRP A 153 -4.99 -0.95 15.97
N ASP A 154 -5.59 -0.55 17.08
CA ASP A 154 -5.02 -0.82 18.39
C ASP A 154 -5.19 -2.32 18.69
N TRP A 155 -4.10 -2.96 19.05
CA TRP A 155 -4.00 -4.38 19.34
C TRP A 155 -3.62 -4.59 20.81
N GLN A 156 -4.54 -5.19 21.57
CA GLN A 156 -4.31 -5.51 22.97
C GLN A 156 -4.21 -7.01 23.19
N ALA A 157 -3.01 -7.47 23.52
CA ALA A 157 -2.78 -8.82 24.02
C ALA A 157 -3.16 -8.91 25.50
N ILE A 158 -4.45 -9.10 25.78
CA ILE A 158 -5.01 -9.14 27.16
C ILE A 158 -4.51 -10.38 27.91
N ASN A 159 -4.49 -11.53 27.24
CA ASN A 159 -3.89 -12.76 27.74
C ASN A 159 -3.29 -13.56 26.58
N GLY A 160 -2.03 -13.97 26.73
CA GLY A 160 -1.21 -14.49 25.64
C GLY A 160 -0.33 -13.41 25.00
N ALA A 161 0.62 -13.82 24.17
CA ALA A 161 1.59 -12.91 23.55
C ALA A 161 1.21 -12.46 22.14
N GLY A 162 0.17 -13.05 21.53
CA GLY A 162 -0.20 -12.83 20.12
C GLY A 162 0.79 -13.41 19.09
N ALA A 163 2.02 -13.75 19.50
CA ALA A 163 3.04 -14.31 18.62
C ALA A 163 2.58 -15.57 17.89
N GLY A 164 2.79 -15.62 16.58
CA GLY A 164 2.41 -16.74 15.73
C GLY A 164 0.96 -16.71 15.23
N LEU A 165 0.14 -15.75 15.68
CA LEU A 165 -1.18 -15.54 15.07
C LEU A 165 -1.02 -15.01 13.65
N THR A 166 -1.78 -15.57 12.71
CA THR A 166 -2.00 -14.92 11.42
C THR A 166 -3.11 -13.89 11.60
N VAL A 167 -2.82 -12.65 11.21
CA VAL A 167 -3.77 -11.54 11.20
C VAL A 167 -4.07 -11.14 9.76
N THR A 168 -5.34 -10.89 9.46
CA THR A 168 -5.79 -10.32 8.18
C THR A 168 -6.62 -9.08 8.47
N THR A 169 -6.35 -7.95 7.82
CA THR A 169 -7.13 -6.73 8.00
C THR A 169 -7.85 -6.34 6.71
N SER A 170 -9.00 -5.67 6.84
CA SER A 170 -9.54 -4.91 5.70
C SER A 170 -8.76 -3.61 5.54
N MET A 171 -8.68 -3.10 4.32
CA MET A 171 -7.86 -1.94 3.99
C MET A 171 -8.74 -0.73 3.67
N PRO A 172 -8.36 0.50 4.07
CA PRO A 172 -8.88 1.71 3.45
C PRO A 172 -8.43 1.80 1.99
N ASP A 173 -8.95 2.77 1.23
CA ASP A 173 -8.42 3.08 -0.09
C ASP A 173 -6.99 3.62 0.02
N LEU A 174 -6.04 2.90 -0.57
CA LEU A 174 -4.61 3.18 -0.60
C LEU A 174 -4.08 3.38 -2.04
N THR A 175 -4.98 3.59 -3.01
CA THR A 175 -4.61 3.81 -4.42
C THR A 175 -3.71 5.03 -4.62
N THR A 176 -3.73 6.00 -3.71
CA THR A 176 -2.85 7.18 -3.72
C THR A 176 -1.65 7.05 -2.77
N PHE A 177 -1.63 6.01 -1.94
CA PHE A 177 -0.53 5.72 -1.03
C PHE A 177 0.55 4.91 -1.74
N ALA A 178 0.25 3.71 -2.22
CA ALA A 178 1.21 2.84 -2.89
C ALA A 178 0.51 1.75 -3.73
N PRO A 179 1.17 1.21 -4.78
CA PRO A 179 0.62 0.07 -5.51
C PRO A 179 0.58 -1.17 -4.61
N LYS A 180 -0.36 -2.09 -4.86
CA LYS A 180 -0.60 -3.26 -4.01
C LYS A 180 0.64 -4.15 -3.78
N GLY A 181 1.51 -4.26 -4.78
CA GLY A 181 2.78 -5.01 -4.68
C GLY A 181 3.72 -4.46 -3.60
N HIS A 182 3.57 -3.19 -3.23
CA HIS A 182 4.41 -2.52 -2.24
C HIS A 182 3.79 -2.47 -0.84
N LEU A 183 2.53 -2.87 -0.67
CA LEU A 183 1.83 -2.81 0.61
C LEU A 183 2.26 -3.98 1.51
N ARG A 184 2.40 -3.70 2.81
CA ARG A 184 2.72 -4.68 3.86
C ARG A 184 1.83 -4.44 5.06
N LEU A 185 1.36 -5.51 5.70
CA LEU A 185 0.83 -5.41 7.06
C LEU A 185 2.02 -5.10 7.97
N VAL A 186 1.88 -4.09 8.82
CA VAL A 186 2.93 -3.69 9.75
C VAL A 186 2.41 -3.67 11.18
N GLY A 187 3.30 -3.96 12.12
CA GLY A 187 3.03 -3.86 13.56
C GLY A 187 3.97 -2.87 14.21
N TRP A 188 3.47 -2.06 15.13
CA TRP A 188 4.31 -1.23 16.00
C TRP A 188 4.93 -2.12 17.06
N ASP A 189 6.25 -2.28 17.01
CA ASP A 189 7.01 -2.98 18.04
C ASP A 189 7.36 -2.00 19.15
N ASN A 190 6.67 -2.13 20.29
CA ASN A 190 6.84 -1.24 21.43
C ASN A 190 8.26 -1.31 22.04
N ALA A 191 8.97 -2.44 21.87
CA ALA A 191 10.33 -2.57 22.38
C ALA A 191 11.32 -1.71 21.59
N THR A 192 11.10 -1.54 20.29
CA THR A 192 11.99 -0.76 19.42
C THR A 192 11.44 0.62 19.05
N GLY A 193 10.15 0.88 19.29
CA GLY A 193 9.45 2.09 18.90
C GLY A 193 9.42 2.26 17.39
N LYS A 194 9.19 1.16 16.65
CA LYS A 194 9.23 1.13 15.18
C LYS A 194 8.16 0.22 14.60
N TRP A 195 7.67 0.61 13.42
CA TRP A 195 6.87 -0.25 12.56
C TRP A 195 7.74 -1.31 11.88
N ILE A 196 7.38 -2.59 12.08
CA ILE A 196 8.05 -3.75 11.48
C ILE A 196 7.13 -4.43 10.45
N ASP A 197 7.72 -5.08 9.45
CA ASP A 197 7.00 -5.85 8.44
C ASP A 197 6.49 -7.18 9.04
N LEU A 198 5.17 -7.39 9.04
CA LEU A 198 4.54 -8.63 9.47
C LEU A 198 4.17 -9.55 8.30
N SER A 199 4.11 -9.03 7.08
CA SER A 199 3.75 -9.80 5.89
C SER A 199 4.96 -10.55 5.30
N GLY A 200 6.14 -9.94 5.36
CA GLY A 200 7.39 -10.44 4.75
C GLY A 200 7.42 -10.40 3.21
N VAL A 201 6.26 -10.58 2.56
CA VAL A 201 6.06 -10.52 1.11
C VAL A 201 4.77 -9.76 0.76
N ALA A 202 4.64 -9.38 -0.50
CA ALA A 202 3.42 -8.72 -0.99
C ALA A 202 2.25 -9.70 -1.03
N ASN A 203 1.15 -9.37 -0.35
CA ASN A 203 -0.05 -10.21 -0.32
C ASN A 203 -1.37 -9.41 -0.22
N ALA A 204 -1.33 -8.09 -0.45
CA ALA A 204 -2.55 -7.29 -0.57
C ALA A 204 -3.36 -7.76 -1.79
N THR A 205 -4.67 -7.97 -1.62
CA THR A 205 -5.55 -8.38 -2.74
C THR A 205 -5.66 -7.28 -3.80
N ASP A 206 -5.80 -6.03 -3.34
CA ASP A 206 -5.73 -4.82 -4.13
C ASP A 206 -5.35 -3.61 -3.24
N ALA A 207 -5.30 -2.41 -3.82
CA ALA A 207 -5.06 -1.15 -3.10
C ALA A 207 -6.33 -0.32 -2.88
N ILE A 208 -7.51 -0.82 -3.28
CA ILE A 208 -8.80 -0.16 -3.08
C ILE A 208 -9.43 -0.53 -1.73
N GLU A 209 -10.42 0.25 -1.31
CA GLU A 209 -11.18 0.01 -0.08
C GLU A 209 -11.74 -1.42 0.03
N ASN A 210 -11.74 -1.97 1.25
CA ASN A 210 -12.17 -3.33 1.60
C ASN A 210 -11.34 -4.46 0.99
N SER A 211 -10.22 -4.13 0.32
CA SER A 211 -9.17 -5.12 0.04
C SER A 211 -8.62 -5.71 1.35
N THR A 212 -7.94 -6.84 1.26
CA THR A 212 -7.35 -7.49 2.45
C THR A 212 -5.86 -7.63 2.32
N ILE A 213 -5.19 -7.61 3.47
CA ILE A 213 -3.76 -7.85 3.62
C ILE A 213 -3.52 -8.64 4.90
N ALA A 214 -2.54 -9.53 4.89
CA ALA A 214 -2.28 -10.44 6.00
C ALA A 214 -0.82 -10.44 6.45
N GLY A 215 -0.57 -10.84 7.68
CA GLY A 215 0.77 -11.00 8.25
C GLY A 215 0.77 -11.93 9.45
N ASN A 216 1.96 -12.27 9.92
CA ASN A 216 2.15 -13.10 11.10
C ASN A 216 2.63 -12.21 12.25
N MET A 217 1.88 -12.25 13.34
CA MET A 217 2.18 -11.50 14.55
C MET A 217 3.44 -12.02 15.23
N VAL A 218 4.17 -11.10 15.83
CA VAL A 218 5.24 -11.37 16.79
C VAL A 218 4.84 -10.82 18.16
N ALA A 219 5.54 -11.24 19.21
CA ALA A 219 5.29 -10.70 20.55
C ALA A 219 5.69 -9.20 20.60
N GLY A 220 4.99 -8.42 21.42
CA GLY A 220 5.32 -7.01 21.67
C GLY A 220 4.71 -6.01 20.70
N ILE A 221 3.84 -6.46 19.79
CA ILE A 221 3.02 -5.57 18.97
C ILE A 221 1.86 -5.01 19.80
N ASP A 222 1.61 -3.71 19.71
CA ASP A 222 0.49 -3.00 20.34
C ASP A 222 -0.39 -2.23 19.33
N ALA A 223 0.10 -1.99 18.11
CA ALA A 223 -0.68 -1.41 17.03
C ALA A 223 -0.38 -2.10 15.70
N ILE A 224 -1.38 -2.16 14.83
CA ILE A 224 -1.29 -2.73 13.49
C ILE A 224 -1.71 -1.67 12.48
N SER A 225 -1.02 -1.58 11.36
CA SER A 225 -1.38 -0.67 10.27
C SER A 225 -0.90 -1.24 8.93
N ILE A 226 -0.93 -0.42 7.88
CA ILE A 226 -0.46 -0.79 6.54
C ILE A 226 0.73 0.10 6.18
N GLY A 227 1.85 -0.55 5.93
CA GLY A 227 3.09 0.05 5.49
C GLY A 227 3.30 -0.08 3.99
N SER A 228 4.31 0.64 3.51
CA SER A 228 4.83 0.47 2.16
C SER A 228 6.34 0.33 2.17
N ILE A 229 6.85 -0.53 1.29
CA ILE A 229 8.29 -0.62 0.97
C ILE A 229 8.76 0.48 -0.01
N ALA A 230 7.85 1.33 -0.47
CA ALA A 230 8.13 2.46 -1.36
C ALA A 230 7.78 3.81 -0.69
N LEU A 231 8.48 4.85 -1.09
CA LEU A 231 8.27 6.24 -0.63
C LEU A 231 7.17 6.97 -1.41
N GLY A 232 6.52 6.34 -2.38
CA GLY A 232 5.53 6.96 -3.27
C GLY A 232 5.32 6.16 -4.55
N PHE A 233 4.57 6.77 -5.46
CA PHE A 233 4.58 6.39 -6.87
C PHE A 233 5.77 7.06 -7.56
N PRO A 234 6.43 6.40 -8.51
CA PRO A 234 7.46 7.04 -9.31
C PRO A 234 6.88 8.21 -10.12
N ASP A 235 7.74 9.18 -10.36
CA ASP A 235 7.53 10.29 -11.30
C ASP A 235 8.65 10.18 -12.34
N LEU A 236 8.29 9.71 -13.53
CA LEU A 236 9.20 9.45 -14.63
C LEU A 236 9.22 10.65 -15.57
N THR A 237 10.27 11.44 -15.44
CA THR A 237 10.50 12.58 -16.33
C THR A 237 11.45 12.19 -17.46
N PRO A 238 11.01 12.22 -18.74
CA PRO A 238 11.89 12.00 -19.86
C PRO A 238 12.75 13.24 -20.12
N SER A 239 13.97 13.02 -20.56
CA SER A 239 14.88 14.05 -21.06
C SER A 239 15.65 13.49 -22.25
N SER A 240 16.40 14.34 -22.94
CA SER A 240 17.14 13.91 -24.12
C SER A 240 18.45 14.65 -24.33
N LYS A 241 19.41 14.00 -24.98
CA LYS A 241 20.74 14.53 -25.31
C LYS A 241 21.10 14.24 -26.76
N MET A 242 21.79 15.19 -27.39
CA MET A 242 22.30 15.07 -28.76
C MET A 242 23.54 15.98 -28.90
N ALA A 243 24.55 15.55 -29.66
CA ALA A 243 25.80 16.30 -29.82
C ALA A 243 25.59 17.67 -30.48
N ASN A 244 24.70 17.76 -31.47
CA ASN A 244 24.26 18.99 -32.11
C ASN A 244 22.88 18.73 -32.75
N ALA A 245 21.93 19.63 -32.50
CA ALA A 245 20.55 19.50 -32.99
C ALA A 245 20.36 19.97 -34.45
N SER A 246 21.41 20.50 -35.08
CA SER A 246 21.41 20.90 -36.49
C SER A 246 22.06 19.83 -37.38
N PHE A 247 21.38 19.51 -38.47
CA PHE A 247 21.81 18.57 -39.50
C PHE A 247 21.96 19.29 -40.84
N THR A 248 22.74 18.73 -41.75
CA THR A 248 22.91 19.26 -43.12
C THR A 248 22.20 18.33 -44.11
N ALA A 249 21.24 18.87 -44.87
CA ALA A 249 20.31 18.09 -45.70
C ALA A 249 21.01 17.16 -46.72
N SER A 250 22.08 17.65 -47.36
CA SER A 250 22.72 16.98 -48.49
C SER A 250 23.63 15.80 -48.13
N ALA A 251 23.97 15.61 -46.85
CA ALA A 251 25.08 14.76 -46.45
C ALA A 251 24.67 13.40 -45.86
N GLY A 252 23.37 13.09 -45.75
CA GLY A 252 22.91 11.86 -45.11
C GLY A 252 23.46 11.71 -43.68
N THR A 253 23.64 12.84 -43.00
CA THR A 253 24.32 12.91 -41.71
C THR A 253 23.56 12.10 -40.68
N THR A 254 24.28 11.28 -39.93
CA THR A 254 23.74 10.50 -38.82
C THR A 254 24.16 11.11 -37.50
N ARG A 255 23.23 11.24 -36.56
CA ARG A 255 23.51 11.62 -35.17
C ARG A 255 22.69 10.75 -34.22
N ASP A 256 23.26 10.47 -33.05
CA ASP A 256 22.55 9.78 -32.00
C ASP A 256 21.71 10.77 -31.16
N LEU A 257 20.48 10.35 -30.86
CA LEU A 257 19.63 10.91 -29.84
C LEU A 257 19.63 9.94 -28.66
N VAL A 258 20.10 10.40 -27.52
CA VAL A 258 19.92 9.68 -26.25
C VAL A 258 18.64 10.14 -25.60
N VAL A 259 17.80 9.20 -25.21
CA VAL A 259 16.63 9.40 -24.36
C VAL A 259 16.98 8.91 -22.97
N GLU A 260 16.76 9.74 -21.95
CA GLU A 260 16.91 9.37 -20.55
C GLU A 260 15.54 9.44 -19.88
N VAL A 261 15.20 8.41 -19.10
CA VAL A 261 14.00 8.34 -18.27
C VAL A 261 14.46 8.43 -16.83
N ASN A 262 14.13 9.52 -16.15
CA ASN A 262 14.59 9.81 -14.81
C ASN A 262 13.45 9.61 -13.83
N GLU A 263 13.70 8.93 -12.72
CA GLU A 263 12.81 8.99 -11.58
C GLU A 263 13.26 10.12 -10.66
N ILE A 264 12.34 11.03 -10.29
CA ILE A 264 12.70 12.30 -9.63
C ILE A 264 12.19 12.45 -8.19
N LEU A 265 11.40 11.52 -7.67
CA LEU A 265 10.83 11.58 -6.31
C LEU A 265 11.45 10.58 -5.33
N GLY A 266 12.40 9.76 -5.76
CA GLY A 266 13.06 8.76 -4.94
C GLY A 266 12.30 7.46 -4.81
N ASN A 267 11.32 7.22 -5.68
CA ASN A 267 10.50 6.02 -5.68
C ASN A 267 11.05 4.99 -6.67
N ILE A 268 10.99 3.71 -6.30
CA ILE A 268 11.33 2.63 -7.23
C ILE A 268 10.10 2.40 -8.11
N THR A 269 10.32 2.24 -9.41
CA THR A 269 9.25 1.83 -10.33
C THR A 269 8.71 0.44 -10.01
N ASP A 270 7.49 0.14 -10.47
CA ASP A 270 6.93 -1.22 -10.48
C ASP A 270 6.73 -1.68 -11.92
N ALA A 271 7.85 -1.92 -12.62
CA ALA A 271 7.89 -2.46 -13.97
C ALA A 271 7.37 -3.90 -14.05
N THR A 272 7.29 -4.60 -12.90
CA THR A 272 6.71 -5.95 -12.80
C THR A 272 5.19 -5.93 -12.96
N SER A 273 4.49 -5.04 -12.26
CA SER A 273 3.04 -4.90 -12.36
C SER A 273 2.61 -3.99 -13.52
N LYS A 274 3.45 -3.02 -13.90
CA LYS A 274 3.18 -2.00 -14.92
C LYS A 274 4.44 -1.70 -15.72
N VAL A 275 4.55 -2.24 -16.93
CA VAL A 275 5.71 -2.03 -17.81
C VAL A 275 6.04 -0.54 -18.00
N ILE A 276 7.33 -0.19 -18.05
CA ILE A 276 7.76 1.18 -18.36
C ILE A 276 7.85 1.33 -19.88
N GLN A 277 7.09 2.28 -20.45
CA GLN A 277 7.08 2.51 -21.89
C GLN A 277 7.32 3.98 -22.25
N ILE A 278 8.17 4.17 -23.26
CA ILE A 278 8.54 5.48 -23.80
C ILE A 278 8.18 5.54 -25.27
N ARG A 279 7.45 6.59 -25.67
CA ARG A 279 7.14 6.89 -27.06
C ARG A 279 8.04 8.00 -27.56
N VAL A 280 8.65 7.80 -28.73
CA VAL A 280 9.42 8.82 -29.45
C VAL A 280 8.72 9.07 -30.80
N SER A 281 8.33 10.31 -31.07
CA SER A 281 7.71 10.67 -32.36
C SER A 281 8.75 10.68 -33.48
N LYS A 282 8.30 10.39 -34.70
CA LYS A 282 9.12 10.37 -35.91
C LYS A 282 8.72 11.49 -36.85
N SER A 283 9.71 12.05 -37.54
CA SER A 283 9.52 12.86 -38.74
C SER A 283 9.84 12.04 -39.98
N SER A 284 9.13 12.28 -41.08
CA SER A 284 9.45 11.69 -42.38
C SER A 284 10.77 12.20 -42.97
N SER A 285 11.41 13.19 -42.35
CA SER A 285 12.71 13.73 -42.78
C SER A 285 13.92 12.91 -42.30
N PHE A 286 13.71 11.91 -41.44
CA PHE A 286 14.78 11.06 -40.91
C PHE A 286 14.46 9.57 -41.05
N ASN A 287 15.51 8.78 -41.26
CA ASN A 287 15.53 7.36 -40.96
C ASN A 287 15.94 7.17 -39.50
N TYR A 288 15.18 6.35 -38.77
CA TYR A 288 15.42 6.06 -37.36
C TYR A 288 15.90 4.61 -37.24
N THR A 289 17.02 4.41 -36.58
CA THR A 289 17.55 3.07 -36.31
C THR A 289 17.82 2.90 -34.82
N TYR A 290 17.60 1.68 -34.34
CA TYR A 290 17.82 1.29 -32.95
C TYR A 290 18.63 -0.01 -32.96
N ASN A 291 19.73 -0.02 -32.21
CA ASN A 291 20.55 -1.21 -32.01
C ASN A 291 20.49 -1.64 -30.53
N PRO A 292 19.88 -2.80 -30.21
CA PRO A 292 19.75 -3.26 -28.83
C PRO A 292 21.10 -3.62 -28.17
N ALA A 293 22.17 -3.81 -28.94
CA ALA A 293 23.50 -4.13 -28.41
C ALA A 293 24.33 -2.91 -28.01
N THR A 294 23.89 -1.68 -28.33
CA THR A 294 24.67 -0.47 -28.07
C THR A 294 24.73 -0.15 -26.58
N THR A 295 25.93 0.02 -26.04
CA THR A 295 26.16 0.38 -24.63
C THR A 295 26.77 1.78 -24.44
N SER A 296 27.19 2.44 -25.54
CA SER A 296 27.74 3.79 -25.51
C SER A 296 27.54 4.49 -26.86
N VAL A 297 27.30 5.81 -26.81
CA VAL A 297 27.24 6.71 -27.98
C VAL A 297 27.93 8.05 -27.66
N ASN A 298 28.26 8.86 -28.67
CA ASN A 298 28.95 10.15 -28.47
C ASN A 298 27.97 11.33 -28.58
N VAL A 299 27.64 11.99 -27.44
CA VAL A 299 26.69 13.12 -27.40
C VAL A 299 27.02 14.20 -26.34
N PRO A 300 27.95 15.15 -26.58
CA PRO A 300 29.06 15.16 -27.54
C PRO A 300 30.28 14.35 -27.05
N LEU A 301 30.23 13.87 -25.81
CA LEU A 301 31.22 12.98 -25.19
C LEU A 301 30.66 11.56 -25.08
N PRO A 302 31.50 10.53 -24.86
CA PRO A 302 31.04 9.18 -24.60
C PRO A 302 30.00 9.17 -23.48
N THR A 303 28.80 8.67 -23.81
CA THR A 303 27.65 8.60 -22.92
C THR A 303 27.19 7.16 -22.88
N VAL A 304 27.18 6.58 -21.68
CA VAL A 304 26.68 5.23 -21.45
C VAL A 304 25.17 5.21 -21.72
N VAL A 305 24.75 4.22 -22.49
CA VAL A 305 23.34 3.91 -22.73
C VAL A 305 23.08 2.45 -22.41
N GLN A 306 21.83 2.14 -22.12
CA GLN A 306 21.42 0.81 -21.68
C GLN A 306 20.49 0.17 -22.71
N ASN A 307 20.78 0.30 -24.01
CA ASN A 307 19.94 -0.33 -25.04
C ASN A 307 19.66 -1.81 -24.76
N PRO A 308 20.60 -2.62 -24.21
CA PRO A 308 20.30 -4.01 -23.87
C PRO A 308 19.15 -4.21 -22.86
N LEU A 309 18.77 -3.19 -22.09
CA LEU A 309 17.65 -3.22 -21.14
C LEU A 309 16.31 -2.81 -21.78
N TRP A 310 16.32 -2.28 -23.00
CA TRP A 310 15.13 -1.78 -23.67
C TRP A 310 14.78 -2.65 -24.88
N ASP A 311 13.48 -2.85 -25.12
CA ASP A 311 12.95 -3.50 -26.31
C ASP A 311 12.21 -2.47 -27.17
N LEU A 312 12.44 -2.49 -28.48
CA LEU A 312 11.62 -1.78 -29.44
C LEU A 312 10.35 -2.60 -29.71
N VAL A 313 9.25 -2.23 -29.07
CA VAL A 313 7.99 -2.99 -29.12
C VAL A 313 7.04 -2.52 -30.23
N SER A 314 7.23 -1.31 -30.75
CA SER A 314 6.47 -0.80 -31.90
C SER A 314 7.28 0.21 -32.70
N ASN A 315 7.21 0.13 -34.04
CA ASN A 315 7.88 1.06 -34.95
C ASN A 315 6.95 1.36 -36.13
N THR A 316 6.27 2.49 -36.08
CA THR A 316 5.37 2.95 -37.14
C THR A 316 6.04 4.05 -37.97
N SER A 317 5.33 4.60 -38.96
CA SER A 317 5.79 5.78 -39.69
C SER A 317 5.88 7.04 -38.81
N THR A 318 5.12 7.11 -37.71
CA THR A 318 4.99 8.32 -36.88
C THR A 318 5.59 8.20 -35.48
N ALA A 319 5.93 6.99 -35.01
CA ALA A 319 6.53 6.80 -33.69
C ALA A 319 7.33 5.51 -33.56
N MET A 320 8.25 5.51 -32.60
CA MET A 320 8.83 4.30 -31.99
C MET A 320 8.34 4.21 -30.55
N THR A 321 8.02 3.00 -30.09
CA THR A 321 7.71 2.74 -28.68
C THR A 321 8.72 1.76 -28.12
N PHE A 322 9.35 2.16 -27.03
CA PHE A 322 10.34 1.39 -26.31
C PHE A 322 9.76 0.92 -24.98
N GLN A 323 10.11 -0.28 -24.56
CA GLN A 323 9.69 -0.86 -23.30
C GLN A 323 10.91 -1.32 -22.51
N LEU A 324 10.97 -1.01 -21.21
CA LEU A 324 12.00 -1.58 -20.34
C LEU A 324 11.72 -3.07 -20.14
N LYS A 325 12.75 -3.91 -20.29
CA LYS A 325 12.64 -5.37 -20.17
C LYS A 325 12.13 -5.78 -18.80
N ALA A 326 11.26 -6.79 -18.77
CA ALA A 326 10.69 -7.33 -17.54
C ALA A 326 11.78 -7.66 -16.51
N GLY A 327 11.51 -7.34 -15.24
CA GLY A 327 12.43 -7.55 -14.11
C GLY A 327 13.50 -6.46 -13.95
N ASN A 328 13.54 -5.45 -14.82
CA ASN A 328 14.38 -4.26 -14.63
C ASN A 328 13.54 -3.11 -14.11
N GLU A 329 14.07 -2.35 -13.16
CA GLU A 329 13.43 -1.18 -12.54
C GLU A 329 14.32 0.06 -12.71
N ILE A 330 13.70 1.24 -12.70
CA ILE A 330 14.41 2.50 -12.47
C ILE A 330 14.35 2.75 -10.96
N ALA A 331 15.50 2.66 -10.31
CA ALA A 331 15.62 2.94 -8.88
C ALA A 331 15.28 4.41 -8.57
N GLY A 332 14.91 4.68 -7.32
CA GLY A 332 14.62 6.04 -6.87
C GLY A 332 15.80 6.99 -7.07
N LEU A 333 15.52 8.19 -7.59
CA LEU A 333 16.52 9.20 -8.00
C LEU A 333 17.56 8.67 -9.01
N ALA A 334 17.25 7.59 -9.72
CA ALA A 334 18.08 7.04 -10.77
C ALA A 334 17.48 7.31 -12.15
N LYS A 335 18.19 6.85 -13.18
CA LYS A 335 17.72 6.94 -14.56
C LYS A 335 18.04 5.68 -15.33
N SER A 336 17.26 5.44 -16.37
CA SER A 336 17.62 4.52 -17.44
C SER A 336 17.67 5.25 -18.78
N SER A 337 18.52 4.81 -19.71
CA SER A 337 18.68 5.49 -20.99
C SER A 337 18.82 4.52 -22.16
N PHE A 338 18.39 4.97 -23.33
CA PHE A 338 18.65 4.29 -24.60
C PHE A 338 18.98 5.31 -25.69
N SER A 339 19.66 4.89 -26.74
CA SER A 339 19.95 5.71 -27.91
C SER A 339 19.21 5.23 -29.16
N ILE A 340 18.86 6.18 -30.02
CA ILE A 340 18.43 5.94 -31.39
C ILE A 340 19.28 6.78 -32.34
N SER A 341 19.63 6.25 -33.50
CA SER A 341 20.37 6.99 -34.52
C SER A 341 19.40 7.59 -35.55
N LEU A 342 19.52 8.89 -35.77
CA LEU A 342 18.75 9.66 -36.74
C LEU A 342 19.65 9.97 -37.93
N GLN A 343 19.28 9.46 -39.10
CA GLN A 343 19.92 9.79 -40.36
C GLN A 343 19.00 10.67 -41.20
N VAL A 344 19.49 11.83 -41.66
CA VAL A 344 18.71 12.71 -42.54
C VAL A 344 18.43 12.01 -43.87
N ASN A 345 17.18 12.07 -44.31
CA ASN A 345 16.80 11.63 -45.65
C ASN A 345 17.38 12.59 -46.69
N THR A 346 17.98 12.06 -47.76
CA THR A 346 18.62 12.86 -48.82
C THR A 346 17.66 13.83 -49.53
N ALA A 347 16.35 13.57 -49.47
CA ALA A 347 15.31 14.44 -50.01
C ALA A 347 14.67 15.39 -48.96
N ALA A 348 15.20 15.44 -47.73
CA ALA A 348 14.64 16.28 -46.69
C ALA A 348 14.88 17.77 -46.99
N ALA A 349 13.84 18.59 -46.84
CA ALA A 349 13.93 20.03 -46.98
C ALA A 349 14.42 20.70 -45.67
N PRO A 350 15.11 21.84 -45.75
CA PRO A 350 15.46 22.63 -44.58
C PRO A 350 14.23 22.98 -43.75
N SER A 351 14.26 22.68 -42.46
CA SER A 351 13.11 22.83 -41.56
C SER A 351 13.49 22.70 -40.09
N ALA A 352 12.67 23.24 -39.20
CA ALA A 352 12.69 22.92 -37.78
C ALA A 352 11.62 21.86 -37.49
N LEU A 353 12.01 20.80 -36.79
CA LEU A 353 11.17 19.63 -36.52
C LEU A 353 11.15 19.34 -35.03
N ASN A 354 9.98 18.95 -34.54
CA ASN A 354 9.80 18.57 -33.14
C ASN A 354 9.83 17.05 -33.03
N ILE A 355 10.69 16.54 -32.15
CA ILE A 355 10.68 15.15 -31.69
C ILE A 355 10.10 15.16 -30.27
N ASN A 356 8.87 14.69 -30.15
CA ASN A 356 8.19 14.52 -28.88
C ASN A 356 8.63 13.18 -28.27
N ILE A 357 9.06 13.23 -27.03
CA ILE A 357 9.41 12.05 -26.23
C ILE A 357 8.47 12.06 -25.03
N GLY A 358 7.74 10.99 -24.82
CA GLY A 358 6.77 10.90 -23.74
C GLY A 358 6.79 9.56 -23.05
N VAL A 359 6.58 9.57 -21.73
CA VAL A 359 6.23 8.37 -20.98
C VAL A 359 4.77 8.05 -21.26
N ILE A 360 4.48 6.78 -21.56
CA ILE A 360 3.10 6.32 -21.76
C ILE A 360 2.42 6.23 -20.39
N SER A 361 1.19 6.72 -20.27
CA SER A 361 0.45 6.78 -19.01
C SER A 361 0.50 5.47 -18.20
N LEU A 362 0.68 5.59 -16.88
CA LEU A 362 0.77 4.49 -15.91
C LEU A 362 2.03 3.59 -16.06
N SER A 363 3.00 3.98 -16.87
CA SER A 363 4.28 3.28 -17.01
C SER A 363 5.01 3.20 -15.66
N GLY A 364 5.46 2.01 -15.26
CA GLY A 364 6.16 1.84 -13.98
C GLY A 364 5.34 2.17 -12.75
N ALA A 365 4.01 2.27 -12.87
CA ALA A 365 3.09 2.81 -11.87
C ALA A 365 3.21 4.34 -11.65
N GLU A 366 3.73 5.08 -12.62
CA GLU A 366 3.68 6.54 -12.60
C GLU A 366 2.24 7.06 -12.62
N VAL A 367 1.95 8.00 -11.71
CA VAL A 367 0.62 8.65 -11.60
C VAL A 367 0.69 10.16 -11.82
N VAL A 368 1.89 10.72 -11.88
CA VAL A 368 2.11 12.16 -12.11
C VAL A 368 2.39 12.35 -13.60
N ASP A 369 1.51 13.05 -14.32
CA ASP A 369 1.63 13.23 -15.77
C ASP A 369 2.11 14.63 -16.18
N THR A 370 2.40 15.51 -15.20
CA THR A 370 2.69 16.93 -15.45
C THR A 370 4.01 17.21 -16.18
N ASN A 371 4.94 16.25 -16.16
CA ASN A 371 6.30 16.35 -16.67
C ASN A 371 6.69 15.11 -17.49
N ASN A 372 5.72 14.29 -17.90
CA ASN A 372 5.94 13.03 -18.59
C ASN A 372 6.26 13.20 -20.09
N GLN A 373 6.48 14.42 -20.56
CA GLN A 373 6.82 14.72 -21.94
C GLN A 373 7.90 15.78 -22.05
N VAL A 374 8.77 15.61 -23.06
CA VAL A 374 9.76 16.60 -23.47
C VAL A 374 9.75 16.72 -25.00
N VAL A 375 9.91 17.95 -25.48
CA VAL A 375 10.03 18.23 -26.92
C VAL A 375 11.47 18.59 -27.24
N ARG A 376 12.09 17.86 -28.16
CA ARG A 376 13.39 18.21 -28.73
C ARG A 376 13.20 18.81 -30.11
N VAL A 377 13.62 20.07 -30.25
CA VAL A 377 13.69 20.74 -31.56
C VAL A 377 14.99 20.34 -32.25
N ILE A 378 14.88 19.89 -33.49
CA ILE A 378 16.00 19.61 -34.39
C ILE A 378 15.83 20.41 -35.67
N SER A 379 16.94 20.80 -36.29
CA SER A 379 16.93 21.60 -37.52
C SER A 379 17.67 20.89 -38.63
N ILE A 380 17.10 20.93 -39.84
CA ILE A 380 17.77 20.55 -41.07
C ILE A 380 18.13 21.86 -41.78
N GLN A 381 19.40 22.04 -42.09
CA GLN A 381 19.95 23.19 -42.82
C GLN A 381 20.24 22.83 -44.26
#